data_AF-A0A9Q3IPF7-F1
#
_entry.id   AF-A0A9Q3IPF7-F1
#
_cell.length_a   1.000
_cell.length_b   1.000
_cell.length_c   1.000
_cell.angle_alpha   90.00
_cell.angle_beta   90.00
_cell.angle_gamma   90.00
#
_symmetry.space_group_name_H-M   'P 1'
#
loop_
_entity.id
_entity.type
_entity.pdbx_description
1 polymer ?
#
loop_
_entity_poly.entity_id
_entity_poly.type
_entity_poly.pdbx_seq_one_letter_code
_entity_poly.pdbx_strand_id
1 'polypeptide(L)'
;MEFIRGIDKIKEDFELPDRLVTARFNTLFTRSADTWYIKLRQAHGHQSWTWWKTQIIKKWDNDAWRFKLETAFESARFNADKDKALPWFFQQKRPINRIVS
;
A
#
# COMPACT_ATOMS: atom_id res chain seq x y z
N MET A 1 -0.17 0.32 9.98
CA MET A 1 -0.13 1.17 11.20
C MET A 1 1.25 1.68 11.57
N GLU A 2 2.31 0.86 11.62
CA GLU A 2 3.68 1.32 11.98
C GLU A 2 4.21 2.49 11.13
N PHE A 3 3.91 2.50 9.82
CA PHE A 3 4.27 3.61 8.94
C PHE A 3 3.67 4.96 9.40
N ILE A 4 2.37 4.97 9.72
CA ILE A 4 1.69 6.18 10.20
C ILE A 4 2.27 6.62 11.54
N ARG A 5 2.49 5.68 12.47
CA ARG A 5 3.09 5.99 13.79
C ARG A 5 4.51 6.55 13.65
N GLY A 6 5.32 6.04 12.73
CA GLY A 6 6.66 6.56 12.45
C GLY A 6 6.62 8.01 11.97
N ILE A 7 5.69 8.33 11.07
CA ILE A 7 5.49 9.72 10.61
C ILE A 7 4.95 10.61 11.74
N ASP A 8 4.00 10.12 12.55
CA ASP A 8 3.48 10.88 13.69
C ASP A 8 4.61 11.25 14.67
N LYS A 9 5.51 10.30 14.99
CA LYS A 9 6.70 10.58 15.83
C LYS A 9 7.62 11.64 15.23
N ILE A 10 7.99 11.50 13.96
CA ILE A 10 8.87 12.49 13.29
C ILE A 10 8.19 13.87 13.24
N LYS A 11 6.87 13.91 13.02
CA LYS A 11 6.12 15.15 13.01
C LYS A 11 6.10 15.82 14.38
N GLU A 12 6.00 15.03 15.45
CA GLU A 12 6.05 15.49 16.84
C GLU A 12 7.47 15.97 17.22
N ASP A 13 8.49 15.15 16.97
CA ASP A 13 9.89 15.44 17.32
C ASP A 13 10.45 16.70 16.64
N PHE A 14 10.00 16.98 15.40
CA PHE A 14 10.51 18.07 14.57
C PHE A 14 9.46 19.17 14.29
N GLU A 15 8.30 19.14 14.96
CA GLU A 15 7.19 20.08 14.78
C GLU A 15 6.81 20.33 13.31
N LEU A 16 6.87 19.28 12.47
CA LEU A 16 6.77 19.45 11.03
C LEU A 16 5.35 19.86 10.61
N PRO A 17 5.18 20.91 9.78
CA PRO A 17 3.88 21.22 9.22
C PRO A 17 3.43 20.15 8.21
N ASP A 18 2.11 19.92 8.10
CA ASP A 18 1.50 18.88 7.26
C ASP A 18 1.96 18.94 5.80
N ARG A 19 2.18 20.15 5.28
CA ARG A 19 2.68 20.35 3.92
C ARG A 19 4.05 19.70 3.67
N LEU A 20 4.92 19.66 4.67
CA LEU A 20 6.26 19.05 4.54
C LEU A 20 6.16 17.54 4.59
N VAL A 21 5.35 16.99 5.50
CA VAL A 21 5.08 15.56 5.58
C VAL A 21 4.51 15.05 4.25
N THR A 22 3.46 15.71 3.74
CA THR A 22 2.79 15.30 2.49
C THR A 22 3.60 15.57 1.23
N ALA A 23 4.55 16.53 1.26
CA ALA A 23 5.50 16.75 0.18
C ALA A 23 6.56 15.65 0.08
N ARG A 24 6.85 14.93 1.18
CA ARG A 24 7.80 13.81 1.19
C ARG A 24 7.20 12.49 0.73
N PHE A 25 5.88 12.40 0.51
CA PHE A 25 5.23 11.16 0.08
C PHE A 25 5.72 10.64 -1.27
N ASN A 26 6.12 11.53 -2.17
CA ASN A 26 6.78 11.13 -3.43
C ASN A 26 8.10 10.35 -3.21
N THR A 27 8.76 10.57 -2.07
CA THR A 27 10.00 9.85 -1.69
C THR A 27 9.76 8.67 -0.77
N LEU A 28 8.68 8.70 0.02
CA LEU A 28 8.35 7.65 0.98
C LEU A 28 7.54 6.51 0.34
N PHE A 29 6.69 6.83 -0.64
CA PHE A 29 5.95 5.83 -1.39
C PHE A 29 6.75 5.37 -2.59
N THR A 30 6.64 4.08 -2.89
CA THR A 30 7.30 3.47 -4.04
C THR A 30 6.30 2.69 -4.88
N ARG A 31 6.56 2.60 -6.19
CA ARG A 31 5.78 1.82 -7.15
C ARG A 31 4.27 2.14 -7.09
N SER A 32 3.47 1.20 -6.60
CA SER A 32 2.01 1.30 -6.57
C SER A 32 1.50 2.36 -5.61
N ALA A 33 2.17 2.51 -4.47
CA ALA A 33 1.84 3.52 -3.48
C ALA A 33 2.11 4.92 -4.02
N ASP A 34 3.18 5.08 -4.80
CA ASP A 34 3.51 6.37 -5.44
C ASP A 34 2.46 6.72 -6.50
N THR A 35 2.11 5.76 -7.35
CA THR A 35 1.07 5.94 -8.38
C THR A 35 -0.29 6.28 -7.75
N TRP A 36 -0.65 5.60 -6.65
CA TRP A 36 -1.86 5.89 -5.90
C TRP A 36 -1.83 7.31 -5.29
N TYR A 37 -0.71 7.70 -4.69
CA TYR A 37 -0.53 9.03 -4.10
C TYR A 37 -0.65 10.14 -5.14
N ILE A 38 0.01 10.02 -6.29
CA ILE A 38 -0.05 11.01 -7.37
C ILE A 38 -1.50 11.19 -7.84
N LYS A 39 -2.22 10.10 -8.09
CA LYS A 39 -3.64 10.16 -8.51
C LYS A 39 -4.51 10.84 -7.47
N LEU A 40 -4.36 10.48 -6.19
CA LEU A 40 -5.17 11.07 -5.11
C LEU A 40 -4.85 12.56 -4.93
N ARG A 41 -3.57 12.94 -5.02
CA ARG A 41 -3.12 14.33 -4.89
C ARG A 41 -3.60 15.19 -6.07
N GLN A 42 -3.63 14.64 -7.28
CA GLN A 42 -4.19 15.33 -8.45
C GLN A 42 -5.70 15.56 -8.29
N ALA A 43 -6.44 14.58 -7.75
CA ALA A 43 -7.89 14.67 -7.58
C ALA A 43 -8.34 15.58 -6.43
N HIS A 44 -7.61 15.60 -5.31
CA HIS A 44 -8.03 16.27 -4.08
C HIS A 44 -7.14 17.45 -3.65
N GLY A 45 -6.05 17.72 -4.39
CA GLY A 45 -5.15 18.84 -4.11
C GLY A 45 -4.33 18.67 -2.83
N HIS A 46 -4.05 19.79 -2.15
CA HIS A 46 -3.35 19.79 -0.88
C HIS A 46 -4.32 19.47 0.26
N GLN A 47 -3.97 18.46 1.06
CA GLN A 47 -4.80 17.95 2.14
C GLN A 47 -3.97 17.78 3.42
N SER A 48 -4.65 17.82 4.56
CA SER A 48 -4.02 17.67 5.88
C SER A 48 -3.47 16.25 6.09
N TRP A 49 -2.52 16.12 7.02
CA TRP A 49 -1.96 14.82 7.38
C TRP A 49 -3.05 13.88 7.90
N THR A 50 -4.00 14.40 8.70
CA THR A 50 -5.16 13.63 9.18
C THR A 50 -5.97 13.02 8.05
N TRP A 51 -6.25 13.79 6.98
CA TRP A 51 -6.96 13.26 5.82
C TRP A 51 -6.17 12.14 5.14
N TRP A 52 -4.86 12.32 4.96
CA TRP A 52 -3.99 11.30 4.38
C TRP A 52 -3.93 10.02 5.23
N LYS A 53 -3.91 10.13 6.56
CA LYS A 53 -4.01 8.96 7.46
C LYS A 53 -5.27 8.16 7.16
N THR A 54 -6.42 8.82 7.04
CA THR A 54 -7.69 8.15 6.69
C THR A 54 -7.61 7.44 5.33
N GLN A 55 -7.01 8.06 4.31
CA GLN A 55 -6.88 7.42 2.99
C GLN A 55 -5.92 6.23 2.99
N ILE A 56 -4.80 6.34 3.71
CA ILE A 56 -3.82 5.26 3.87
C ILE A 56 -4.47 4.06 4.57
N ILE A 57 -5.17 4.31 5.69
CA ILE A 57 -5.90 3.27 6.42
C ILE A 57 -6.98 2.65 5.52
N LYS A 58 -7.78 3.46 4.82
CA LYS A 58 -8.81 2.95 3.91
C LYS A 58 -8.24 2.08 2.78
N LYS A 59 -7.04 2.39 2.28
CA LYS A 59 -6.42 1.67 1.16
C LYS A 59 -5.72 0.37 1.60
N TRP A 60 -5.02 0.38 2.72
CA TRP A 60 -4.12 -0.71 3.15
C TRP A 60 -4.47 -1.35 4.50
N ASP A 61 -5.45 -0.83 5.20
CA ASP A 61 -5.92 -1.30 6.51
C ASP A 61 -7.43 -1.62 6.46
N ASN A 62 -7.91 -2.03 5.28
CA ASN A 62 -9.29 -2.47 5.06
C ASN A 62 -9.33 -4.00 5.07
N ASP A 63 -10.25 -4.58 5.84
CA ASP A 63 -10.48 -6.03 5.91
C ASP A 63 -10.82 -6.62 4.55
N ALA A 64 -11.48 -5.86 3.67
CA ALA A 64 -11.70 -6.29 2.28
C ALA A 64 -10.39 -6.39 1.46
N TRP A 65 -9.37 -5.59 1.78
CA TRP A 65 -8.05 -5.69 1.14
C TRP A 65 -7.28 -6.89 1.70
N ARG A 66 -7.32 -7.11 3.02
CA ARG A 66 -6.75 -8.31 3.67
C ARG A 66 -7.38 -9.58 3.13
N PHE A 67 -8.70 -9.65 3.09
CA PHE A 67 -9.45 -10.79 2.57
C PHE A 67 -9.13 -11.07 1.09
N LYS A 68 -9.01 -10.04 0.25
CA LYS A 68 -8.59 -10.20 -1.15
C LYS A 68 -7.17 -10.76 -1.28
N LEU A 69 -6.27 -10.33 -0.40
CA LEU A 69 -4.91 -10.84 -0.32
C LEU A 69 -4.89 -12.30 0.10
N GLU A 70 -5.55 -12.64 1.20
CA GLU A 70 -5.69 -14.00 1.70
C GLU A 70 -6.29 -14.92 0.64
N THR A 71 -7.41 -14.52 0.02
CA THR A 71 -8.04 -15.27 -1.07
C THR A 71 -7.12 -15.43 -2.28
N ALA A 72 -6.37 -14.39 -2.66
CA ALA A 72 -5.42 -14.47 -3.77
C ALA A 72 -4.25 -15.42 -3.47
N PHE A 73 -3.82 -15.52 -2.21
CA PHE A 73 -2.79 -16.47 -1.78
C PHE A 73 -3.35 -17.90 -1.66
N GLU A 74 -4.55 -18.07 -1.11
CA GLU A 74 -5.22 -19.37 -0.99
C GLU A 74 -5.52 -19.99 -2.35
N SER A 75 -6.05 -19.19 -3.28
CA SER A 75 -6.32 -19.64 -4.66
C SER A 75 -5.04 -19.89 -5.47
N ALA A 76 -3.90 -19.34 -5.05
CA ALA A 76 -2.60 -19.57 -5.65
C ALA A 76 -1.80 -20.70 -4.97
N ARG A 77 -2.39 -21.46 -4.05
CA ARG A 77 -1.70 -22.56 -3.36
C ARG A 77 -1.38 -23.70 -4.33
N PHE A 78 -0.17 -24.26 -4.21
CA PHE A 78 0.28 -25.37 -5.06
C PHE A 78 -0.59 -26.61 -4.84
N ASN A 79 -1.13 -27.16 -5.91
CA ASN A 79 -1.83 -28.43 -5.92
C ASN A 79 -1.02 -29.48 -6.67
N ALA A 80 -0.49 -30.49 -5.97
CA ALA A 80 0.39 -31.51 -6.56
C ALA A 80 -0.26 -32.35 -7.67
N ASP A 81 -1.59 -32.47 -7.68
CA ASP A 81 -2.34 -33.24 -8.68
C ASP A 81 -2.63 -32.42 -9.95
N LYS A 82 -2.60 -31.09 -9.86
CA LYS A 82 -3.02 -30.18 -10.93
C LYS A 82 -1.89 -29.29 -11.46
N ASP A 83 -0.94 -28.92 -10.61
CA ASP A 83 0.06 -27.91 -10.91
C ASP A 83 1.43 -28.52 -11.19
N LYS A 84 2.11 -27.97 -12.20
CA LYS A 84 3.53 -28.23 -12.43
C LYS A 84 4.35 -27.22 -11.63
N ALA A 85 5.31 -27.71 -10.85
CA ALA A 85 6.08 -26.91 -9.88
C ALA A 85 6.75 -25.66 -10.49
N LEU A 86 7.42 -25.80 -11.64
CA LEU A 86 8.12 -24.69 -12.31
C LEU A 86 7.16 -23.58 -12.80
N PRO A 87 6.11 -23.87 -13.59
CA PRO A 87 5.12 -22.85 -13.97
C PRO A 87 4.41 -22.18 -12.79
N TRP A 88 4.04 -22.96 -11.78
CA TRP A 88 3.39 -22.45 -10.58
C TRP A 88 4.30 -21.48 -9.81
N PHE A 89 5.59 -21.82 -9.67
CA PHE A 89 6.59 -20.97 -9.02
C PHE A 89 6.74 -19.61 -9.72
N PHE A 90 6.76 -19.58 -11.05
CA PHE A 90 6.81 -18.32 -11.80
C PHE A 90 5.49 -17.52 -11.75
N GLN A 91 4.35 -18.19 -11.56
CA GLN A 91 3.04 -17.53 -11.39
C GLN A 91 2.91 -16.81 -10.06
N GLN A 92 3.64 -17.18 -9.01
CA GLN A 92 3.65 -16.48 -7.72
C GLN A 92 4.12 -15.01 -7.81
N LYS A 93 4.79 -14.61 -8.91
CA LYS A 93 5.08 -13.19 -9.19
C LYS A 93 3.84 -12.37 -9.57
N ARG A 94 2.74 -13.02 -10.00
CA ARG A 94 1.53 -12.34 -10.48
C ARG A 94 0.61 -11.87 -9.34
N PRO A 95 0.34 -12.65 -8.28
CA PRO A 95 -0.35 -12.14 -7.08
C PRO A 95 0.35 -10.90 -6.53
N ILE A 96 1.68 -10.92 -6.41
CA ILE A 96 2.50 -9.78 -5.97
C ILE A 96 2.26 -8.55 -6.87
N ASN A 97 2.29 -8.69 -8.20
CA ASN A 97 2.02 -7.56 -9.10
C ASN A 97 0.57 -7.08 -9.07
N ARG A 98 -0.40 -7.97 -8.79
CA ARG A 98 -1.84 -7.62 -8.66
C ARG A 98 -2.15 -6.89 -7.35
N ILE A 99 -1.32 -7.06 -6.33
CA ILE A 99 -1.32 -6.28 -5.09
C ILE A 99 -0.69 -4.88 -5.32
N VAL A 100 0.11 -4.72 -6.39
CA VAL A 100 0.92 -3.54 -6.72
C VAL A 100 0.34 -2.77 -7.94
N SER A 101 -0.87 -3.09 -8.41
CA SER A 101 -1.59 -2.34 -9.46
C SER A 101 -2.86 -1.71 -8.92
#